data_AF-A0A7V8XQ86-F1
#
_entry.id   AF-A0A7V8XQ86-F1
#
_cell.length_a   1.000
_cell.length_b   1.000
_cell.length_c   1.000
_cell.angle_alpha   90.00
_cell.angle_beta   90.00
_cell.angle_gamma   90.00
#
_symmetry.space_group_name_H-M   'P 1'
#
loop_
_entity.id
_entity.type
_entity.pdbx_description
1 polymer ?
#
loop_
_entity_poly.entity_id
_entity_poly.type
_entity_poly.pdbx_seq_one_letter_code
_entity_poly.pdbx_strand_id
1 'polypeptide(L)'
;GGAGGARRIAQFLHSLEAKGFEVSDLIARVNSPVRFVPPKGGLADGYEATILPDVCEVVVKADQAGRLHRQQRHVADQCRILLHGFANVGIIALVDEATGYQDARAKDALAKILEQFVAKEYRKWVRTFPLDYYREMCRLRGVPFPTTPPMRLPQYFGHLTNDVVYSRMAPFILEELRSKNPAVEGRRKQKHFQWLTDNIGDPRLREHLWKVITLMQVYDHWDAFYETLERILPKYSNLPLLALLENERRLIPSSNEPVPPS
;
A
#
# COMPACT_ATOMS: atom_id res chain seq x y z
N GLY A 1 -3.29 13.54 -23.14
CA GLY A 1 -3.41 14.65 -24.11
C GLY A 1 -4.28 14.19 -25.26
N GLY A 2 -5.08 15.08 -25.83
CA GLY A 2 -5.66 14.85 -27.17
C GLY A 2 -4.75 15.42 -28.25
N ALA A 3 -5.01 15.14 -29.53
CA ALA A 3 -4.25 15.63 -30.68
C ALA A 3 -4.06 17.18 -30.68
N GLY A 4 -4.97 17.93 -30.07
CA GLY A 4 -4.86 19.38 -29.92
C GLY A 4 -3.86 19.86 -28.86
N GLY A 5 -3.41 19.01 -27.93
CA GLY A 5 -2.38 19.34 -26.94
C GLY A 5 -0.97 19.14 -27.48
N ALA A 6 -0.76 18.02 -28.17
CA ALA A 6 0.46 17.71 -28.93
C ALA A 6 0.88 18.86 -29.85
N ARG A 7 -0.09 19.33 -30.64
CA ARG A 7 0.11 20.42 -31.61
C ARG A 7 0.51 21.75 -30.94
N ARG A 8 0.02 22.02 -29.72
CA ARG A 8 0.38 23.24 -28.98
C ARG A 8 1.81 23.21 -28.45
N ILE A 9 2.26 22.05 -27.97
CA ILE A 9 3.65 21.90 -27.48
C ILE A 9 4.62 22.06 -28.66
N ALA A 10 4.37 21.40 -29.79
CA ALA A 10 5.21 21.55 -30.99
C ALA A 10 5.25 23.01 -31.49
N GLN A 11 4.09 23.67 -31.57
CA GLN A 11 4.03 25.09 -31.95
C GLN A 11 4.81 25.99 -30.99
N PHE A 12 4.71 25.72 -29.69
CA PHE A 12 5.45 26.47 -28.68
C PHE A 12 6.96 26.25 -28.80
N LEU A 13 7.42 25.02 -29.02
CA LEU A 13 8.82 24.72 -29.25
C LEU A 13 9.35 25.39 -30.53
N HIS A 14 8.63 25.35 -31.64
CA HIS A 14 9.01 26.10 -32.85
C HIS A 14 9.13 27.62 -32.59
N SER A 15 8.31 28.17 -31.69
CA SER A 15 8.44 29.58 -31.30
C SER A 15 9.72 29.88 -30.52
N LEU A 16 10.29 28.89 -29.83
CA LEU A 16 11.58 28.98 -29.14
C LEU A 16 12.74 28.73 -30.12
N GLU A 17 12.58 27.79 -31.06
CA GLU A 17 13.51 27.56 -32.16
C GLU A 17 13.78 28.85 -32.95
N ALA A 18 12.72 29.56 -33.35
CA ALA A 18 12.81 30.85 -34.03
C ALA A 18 13.52 31.94 -33.21
N LYS A 19 13.66 31.75 -31.90
CA LYS A 19 14.39 32.64 -30.98
C LYS A 19 15.80 32.13 -30.67
N GLY A 20 16.28 31.12 -31.39
CA GLY A 20 17.65 30.60 -31.32
C GLY A 20 17.89 29.62 -30.17
N PHE A 21 16.88 28.88 -29.72
CA PHE A 21 17.06 27.77 -28.77
C PHE A 21 17.09 26.44 -29.50
N GLU A 22 18.06 25.59 -29.18
CA GLU A 22 18.20 24.24 -29.74
C GLU A 22 17.08 23.32 -29.22
N VAL A 23 16.09 23.04 -30.06
CA VAL A 23 14.91 22.22 -29.72
C VAL A 23 14.55 21.18 -30.79
N SER A 24 15.38 21.02 -31.82
CA SER A 24 15.10 20.16 -32.97
C SER A 24 14.80 18.71 -32.59
N ASP A 25 15.54 18.17 -31.62
CA ASP A 25 15.30 16.84 -31.05
C ASP A 25 13.96 16.77 -30.29
N LEU A 26 13.66 17.77 -29.46
CA LEU A 26 12.40 17.84 -28.71
C LEU A 26 11.20 17.93 -29.64
N ILE A 27 11.31 18.71 -30.72
CA ILE A 27 10.27 18.80 -31.75
C ILE A 27 10.05 17.44 -32.41
N ALA A 28 11.11 16.72 -32.78
CA ALA A 28 11.01 15.39 -33.37
C ALA A 28 10.31 14.38 -32.43
N ARG A 29 10.65 14.42 -31.14
CA ARG A 29 10.03 13.58 -30.10
C ARG A 29 8.56 13.94 -29.85
N VAL A 30 8.21 15.24 -29.83
CA VAL A 30 6.81 15.70 -29.70
C VAL A 30 5.98 15.36 -30.94
N ASN A 31 6.60 15.31 -32.12
CA ASN A 31 5.94 14.93 -33.37
C ASN A 31 5.79 13.42 -33.56
N SER A 32 6.38 12.62 -32.66
CA SER A 32 6.31 11.15 -32.68
C SER A 32 5.58 10.60 -31.44
N PRO A 33 4.29 10.92 -31.22
CA PRO A 33 3.57 10.49 -30.03
C PRO A 33 3.30 8.97 -30.02
N VAL A 34 3.29 8.40 -28.82
CA VAL A 34 2.84 7.03 -28.58
C VAL A 34 1.33 7.03 -28.37
N ARG A 35 0.59 6.33 -29.22
CA ARG A 35 -0.88 6.20 -29.09
C ARG A 35 -1.23 5.18 -28.03
N PHE A 36 -2.15 5.54 -27.14
CA PHE A 36 -2.65 4.64 -26.09
C PHE A 36 -4.15 4.87 -25.81
N VAL A 37 -4.77 3.94 -25.09
CA VAL A 37 -6.16 4.04 -24.64
C VAL A 37 -6.16 4.29 -23.13
N PRO A 38 -6.60 5.47 -22.65
CA PRO A 38 -6.65 5.76 -21.22
C PRO A 38 -7.81 4.99 -20.55
N PRO A 39 -7.81 4.86 -19.22
CA PRO A 39 -8.82 4.09 -18.47
C PRO A 39 -10.27 4.57 -18.68
N LYS A 40 -10.45 5.83 -19.08
CA LYS A 40 -11.76 6.44 -19.39
C LYS A 40 -12.20 6.23 -20.85
N GLY A 41 -11.45 5.45 -21.64
CA GLY A 41 -11.71 5.17 -23.06
C GLY A 41 -11.20 6.26 -24.03
N GLY A 42 -11.25 5.95 -25.33
CA GLY A 42 -10.80 6.82 -26.44
C GLY A 42 -9.32 6.64 -26.83
N LEU A 43 -8.90 7.11 -28.00
CA LEU A 43 -7.47 7.19 -28.33
C LEU A 43 -6.87 8.49 -27.78
N ALA A 44 -5.68 8.39 -27.18
CA ALA A 44 -4.90 9.51 -26.69
C ALA A 44 -3.45 9.43 -27.17
N ASP A 45 -2.83 10.60 -27.31
CA ASP A 45 -1.40 10.73 -27.61
C ASP A 45 -0.62 10.92 -26.30
N GLY A 46 0.44 10.13 -26.16
CA GLY A 46 1.39 10.15 -25.04
C GLY A 46 2.81 10.41 -25.52
N TYR A 47 3.66 10.81 -24.57
CA TYR A 47 5.07 11.08 -24.79
C TYR A 47 5.90 10.33 -23.76
N GLU A 48 7.16 10.07 -24.13
CA GLU A 48 8.13 9.62 -23.15
C GLU A 48 8.27 10.68 -22.04
N ALA A 49 8.23 10.24 -20.78
CA ALA A 49 8.23 11.15 -19.64
C ALA A 49 9.49 12.02 -19.57
N THR A 50 10.61 11.53 -20.10
CA THR A 50 11.91 12.22 -20.16
C THR A 50 11.87 13.52 -20.96
N ILE A 51 10.86 13.73 -21.82
CA ILE A 51 10.72 14.97 -22.59
C ILE A 51 10.34 16.17 -21.70
N LEU A 52 9.70 15.91 -20.56
CA LEU A 52 9.14 16.96 -19.72
C LEU A 52 10.24 17.79 -19.01
N PRO A 53 11.27 17.18 -18.38
CA PRO A 53 12.45 17.90 -17.92
C PRO A 53 13.09 18.76 -19.02
N ASP A 54 13.32 18.19 -20.20
CA ASP A 54 14.00 18.88 -21.30
C ASP A 54 13.22 20.11 -21.79
N VAL A 55 11.90 19.98 -21.95
CA VAL A 55 11.00 21.10 -22.28
C VAL A 55 11.06 22.18 -21.18
N CYS A 56 11.02 21.77 -19.91
CA CYS A 56 11.11 22.72 -18.80
C CYS A 56 12.44 23.48 -18.81
N GLU A 57 13.54 22.78 -19.09
CA GLU A 57 14.88 23.38 -19.14
C GLU A 57 14.98 24.44 -20.22
N VAL A 58 14.51 24.15 -21.44
CA VAL A 58 14.56 25.12 -22.54
C VAL A 58 13.69 26.35 -22.25
N VAL A 59 12.50 26.15 -21.67
CA VAL A 59 11.62 27.27 -21.29
C VAL A 59 12.28 28.17 -20.25
N VAL A 60 12.93 27.58 -19.24
CA VAL A 60 13.65 28.33 -18.21
C VAL A 60 14.85 29.06 -18.81
N LYS A 61 15.62 28.44 -19.71
CA LYS A 61 16.70 29.10 -20.46
C LYS A 61 16.19 30.28 -21.28
N ALA A 62 15.03 30.14 -21.93
CA ALA A 62 14.42 31.21 -22.71
C ALA A 62 13.96 32.40 -21.85
N ASP A 63 13.43 32.12 -20.66
CA ASP A 63 13.06 33.14 -19.68
C ASP A 63 14.30 33.86 -19.12
N GLN A 64 15.34 33.12 -18.74
CA GLN A 64 16.61 33.68 -18.24
C GLN A 64 17.31 34.57 -19.28
N ALA A 65 17.21 34.23 -20.56
CA ALA A 65 17.72 35.05 -21.67
C ALA A 65 16.84 36.27 -22.00
N GLY A 66 15.71 36.47 -21.30
CA GLY A 66 14.76 37.53 -21.59
C GLY A 66 14.04 37.39 -22.93
N ARG A 67 14.08 36.20 -23.55
CA ARG A 67 13.49 35.91 -24.87
C ARG A 67 12.09 35.30 -24.79
N LEU A 68 11.59 35.03 -23.59
CA LEU A 68 10.24 34.55 -23.37
C LEU A 68 9.22 35.71 -23.34
N HIS A 69 8.03 35.50 -23.89
CA HIS A 69 7.01 36.55 -23.90
C HIS A 69 6.49 36.83 -22.47
N ARG A 70 6.12 38.08 -22.17
CA ARG A 70 5.66 38.45 -20.81
C ARG A 70 4.49 37.61 -20.31
N GLN A 71 3.55 37.27 -21.21
CA GLN A 71 2.41 36.41 -20.88
C GLN A 71 2.80 34.95 -20.59
N GLN A 72 3.98 34.50 -21.02
CA GLN A 72 4.47 33.13 -20.85
C GLN A 72 5.32 32.95 -19.59
N ARG A 73 5.64 34.01 -18.84
CA ARG A 73 6.49 33.93 -17.64
C ARG A 73 5.98 32.95 -16.59
N HIS A 74 4.66 32.89 -16.37
CA HIS A 74 4.05 31.91 -15.46
C HIS A 74 4.38 30.46 -15.82
N VAL A 75 4.58 30.15 -17.10
CA VAL A 75 4.99 28.82 -17.57
C VAL A 75 6.43 28.54 -17.13
N ALA A 76 7.33 29.51 -17.24
CA ALA A 76 8.70 29.36 -16.76
C ALA A 76 8.76 29.13 -15.24
N ASP A 77 7.93 29.82 -14.46
CA ASP A 77 7.84 29.60 -13.00
C ASP A 77 7.38 28.17 -12.69
N GLN A 78 6.36 27.68 -13.39
CA GLN A 78 5.92 26.28 -13.28
C GLN A 78 7.01 25.29 -13.68
N CYS A 79 7.73 25.55 -14.77
CA CYS A 79 8.86 24.73 -15.20
C CYS A 79 9.98 24.69 -14.15
N ARG A 80 10.29 25.80 -13.46
CA ARG A 80 11.26 25.82 -12.36
C ARG A 80 10.81 24.94 -11.19
N ILE A 81 9.53 25.04 -10.81
CA ILE A 81 8.96 24.19 -9.75
C ILE A 81 9.06 22.71 -10.11
N LEU A 82 8.72 22.36 -11.36
CA LEU A 82 8.81 20.99 -11.85
C LEU A 82 10.24 20.47 -11.85
N LEU A 83 11.20 21.24 -12.40
CA LEU A 83 12.62 20.88 -12.39
C LEU A 83 13.16 20.70 -10.97
N HIS A 84 12.78 21.58 -10.04
CA HIS A 84 13.17 21.45 -8.64
C HIS A 84 12.56 20.20 -7.98
N GLY A 85 11.31 19.87 -8.31
CA GLY A 85 10.66 18.64 -7.87
C GLY A 85 11.37 17.39 -8.41
N PHE A 86 11.69 17.37 -9.71
CA PHE A 86 12.41 16.25 -10.33
C PHE A 86 13.81 16.09 -9.76
N ALA A 87 14.55 17.18 -9.54
CA ALA A 87 15.86 17.16 -8.93
C ALA A 87 15.80 16.56 -7.51
N ASN A 88 14.83 16.98 -6.69
CA ASN A 88 14.65 16.43 -5.35
C ASN A 88 14.37 14.93 -5.38
N VAL A 89 13.45 14.47 -6.24
CA VAL A 89 13.14 13.04 -6.39
C VAL A 89 14.35 12.26 -6.91
N GLY A 90 15.08 12.81 -7.88
CA GLY A 90 16.30 12.22 -8.44
C GLY A 90 17.41 12.09 -7.40
N ILE A 91 17.64 13.12 -6.57
CA ILE A 91 18.60 13.06 -5.46
C ILE A 91 18.18 11.99 -4.46
N ILE A 92 16.91 11.94 -4.07
CA ILE A 92 16.40 10.91 -3.14
C ILE A 92 16.62 9.52 -3.74
N ALA A 93 16.32 9.31 -5.02
CA ALA A 93 16.52 8.04 -5.71
C ALA A 93 17.99 7.63 -5.79
N LEU A 94 18.90 8.56 -6.12
CA LEU A 94 20.34 8.29 -6.17
C LEU A 94 20.93 7.97 -4.80
N VAL A 95 20.53 8.72 -3.76
CA VAL A 95 20.91 8.43 -2.38
C VAL A 95 20.39 7.05 -1.98
N ASP A 96 19.15 6.72 -2.33
CA ASP A 96 18.57 5.42 -2.05
C ASP A 96 19.29 4.28 -2.78
N GLU A 97 19.59 4.41 -4.07
CA GLU A 97 20.37 3.42 -4.83
C GLU A 97 21.75 3.17 -4.21
N ALA A 98 22.41 4.23 -3.73
CA ALA A 98 23.71 4.13 -3.09
C ALA A 98 23.66 3.55 -1.66
N THR A 99 22.54 3.67 -0.96
CA THR A 99 22.44 3.34 0.48
C THR A 99 21.49 2.19 0.82
N GLY A 100 20.59 1.82 -0.10
CA GLY A 100 19.48 0.89 0.14
C GLY A 100 18.53 1.35 1.26
N TYR A 101 18.48 2.66 1.54
CA TYR A 101 17.90 3.18 2.78
C TYR A 101 16.38 3.00 2.87
N GLN A 102 15.63 3.10 1.77
CA GLN A 102 14.19 2.85 1.76
C GLN A 102 13.86 1.39 2.09
N ASP A 103 14.61 0.44 1.55
CA ASP A 103 14.46 -0.98 1.84
C ASP A 103 14.81 -1.31 3.29
N ALA A 104 15.93 -0.78 3.80
CA ALA A 104 16.35 -0.96 5.19
C ALA A 104 15.33 -0.35 6.15
N ARG A 105 14.89 0.89 5.90
CA ARG A 105 13.87 1.57 6.70
C ARG A 105 12.55 0.81 6.69
N ALA A 106 12.11 0.31 5.54
CA ALA A 106 10.85 -0.42 5.43
C ALA A 106 10.90 -1.75 6.20
N LYS A 107 12.04 -2.46 6.15
CA LYS A 107 12.28 -3.66 6.96
C LYS A 107 12.28 -3.34 8.45
N ASP A 108 12.98 -2.29 8.87
CA ASP A 108 13.05 -1.87 10.27
C ASP A 108 11.69 -1.46 10.83
N ALA A 109 10.90 -0.72 10.04
CA ALA A 109 9.55 -0.32 10.43
C ALA A 109 8.61 -1.55 10.55
N LEU A 110 8.67 -2.47 9.59
CA LEU A 110 7.92 -3.72 9.65
C LEU A 110 8.31 -4.56 10.89
N ALA A 111 9.60 -4.68 11.18
CA ALA A 111 10.08 -5.39 12.35
C ALA A 111 9.50 -4.78 13.64
N LYS A 112 9.48 -3.43 13.75
CA LYS A 112 8.89 -2.73 14.89
C LYS A 112 7.38 -2.98 15.03
N ILE A 113 6.62 -3.05 13.94
CA ILE A 113 5.19 -3.43 14.01
C ILE A 113 5.08 -4.86 14.54
N LEU A 114 5.83 -5.80 13.97
CA LEU A 114 5.73 -7.21 14.33
C LEU A 114 6.12 -7.45 15.80
N GLU A 115 7.14 -6.77 16.30
CA GLU A 115 7.54 -6.82 17.72
C GLU A 115 6.43 -6.34 18.67
N GLN A 116 5.59 -5.39 18.25
CA GLN A 116 4.45 -4.96 19.03
C GLN A 116 3.34 -6.00 19.07
N PHE A 117 3.16 -6.78 18.00
CA PHE A 117 2.09 -7.78 17.90
C PHE A 117 2.50 -9.17 18.41
N VAL A 118 3.74 -9.58 18.18
CA VAL A 118 4.25 -10.94 18.41
C VAL A 118 5.26 -10.92 19.55
N ALA A 119 4.98 -11.68 20.60
CA ALA A 119 5.82 -11.80 21.79
C ALA A 119 7.07 -12.66 21.51
N LYS A 120 8.13 -12.42 22.29
CA LYS A 120 9.37 -13.22 22.24
C LYS A 120 9.17 -14.66 22.73
N GLU A 121 8.26 -14.84 23.67
CA GLU A 121 7.90 -16.13 24.28
C GLU A 121 6.39 -16.34 24.22
N TYR A 122 5.96 -17.59 24.16
CA TYR A 122 4.53 -17.91 24.18
C TYR A 122 3.97 -17.81 25.61
N ARG A 123 2.76 -17.25 25.71
CA ARG A 123 2.00 -17.17 26.96
C ARG A 123 1.30 -18.50 27.26
N LYS A 124 0.89 -18.67 28.52
CA LYS A 124 0.04 -19.81 28.92
C LYS A 124 -1.26 -19.81 28.11
N TRP A 125 -1.79 -21.00 27.85
CA TRP A 125 -3.04 -21.14 27.14
C TRP A 125 -4.17 -20.45 27.90
N VAL A 126 -4.80 -19.49 27.24
CA VAL A 126 -6.06 -18.86 27.66
C VAL A 126 -7.06 -19.05 26.54
N ARG A 127 -8.33 -19.24 26.88
CA ARG A 127 -9.39 -19.37 25.90
C ARG A 127 -9.60 -18.02 25.19
N THR A 128 -9.03 -17.88 24.00
CA THR A 128 -9.11 -16.63 23.21
C THR A 128 -10.24 -16.65 22.17
N PHE A 129 -10.50 -17.79 21.54
CA PHE A 129 -11.55 -17.90 20.52
C PHE A 129 -12.90 -18.23 21.18
N PRO A 130 -13.94 -17.38 21.00
CA PRO A 130 -15.27 -17.66 21.53
C PRO A 130 -15.92 -18.83 20.77
N LEU A 131 -16.92 -19.47 21.39
CA LEU A 131 -17.63 -20.58 20.73
C LEU A 131 -18.42 -20.11 19.52
N ASP A 132 -18.94 -18.88 19.56
CA ASP A 132 -19.74 -18.30 18.48
C ASP A 132 -18.94 -18.25 17.17
N TYR A 133 -17.63 -17.96 17.22
CA TYR A 133 -16.77 -18.03 16.04
C TYR A 133 -16.82 -19.40 15.35
N TYR A 134 -16.70 -20.48 16.13
CA TYR A 134 -16.74 -21.83 15.57
C TYR A 134 -18.15 -22.23 15.14
N ARG A 135 -19.19 -21.77 15.84
CA ARG A 135 -20.60 -22.01 15.47
C ARG A 135 -20.92 -21.37 14.13
N GLU A 136 -20.56 -20.10 13.96
CA GLU A 136 -20.77 -19.36 12.72
C GLU A 136 -19.94 -19.92 11.57
N MET A 137 -18.67 -20.29 11.82
CA MET A 137 -17.84 -20.96 10.82
C MET A 137 -18.47 -22.29 10.36
N CYS A 138 -19.00 -23.10 11.29
CA CYS A 138 -19.69 -24.34 10.95
C CYS A 138 -20.94 -24.07 10.11
N ARG A 139 -21.77 -23.08 10.51
CA ARG A 139 -22.99 -22.67 9.79
C ARG A 139 -22.68 -22.27 8.35
N LEU A 140 -21.75 -21.33 8.15
CA LEU A 140 -21.40 -20.84 6.81
C LEU A 140 -20.75 -21.91 5.92
N ARG A 141 -20.07 -22.89 6.52
CA ARG A 141 -19.43 -24.00 5.79
C ARG A 141 -20.34 -25.23 5.64
N GLY A 142 -21.57 -25.20 6.14
CA GLY A 142 -22.50 -26.33 6.09
C GLY A 142 -22.02 -27.55 6.89
N VAL A 143 -21.17 -27.35 7.89
CA VAL A 143 -20.62 -28.43 8.73
C VAL A 143 -21.44 -28.52 10.02
N PRO A 144 -21.88 -29.71 10.46
CA PRO A 144 -22.55 -29.86 11.76
C PRO A 144 -21.64 -29.43 12.91
N PHE A 145 -22.15 -28.57 13.79
CA PHE A 145 -21.41 -28.14 14.97
C PHE A 145 -21.34 -29.28 16.02
N PRO A 146 -20.16 -29.68 16.51
CA PRO A 146 -20.05 -30.75 17.50
C PRO A 146 -20.77 -30.38 18.81
N THR A 147 -21.69 -31.22 19.26
CA THR A 147 -22.46 -31.03 20.50
C THR A 147 -21.84 -31.70 21.72
N THR A 148 -20.86 -32.58 21.51
CA THR A 148 -20.19 -33.34 22.57
C THR A 148 -18.66 -33.14 22.55
N PRO A 149 -17.99 -32.97 23.71
CA PRO A 149 -16.54 -32.96 23.78
C PRO A 149 -15.90 -34.31 23.37
N PRO A 150 -14.70 -34.31 22.79
CA PRO A 150 -13.92 -33.15 22.36
C PRO A 150 -14.49 -32.52 21.08
N MET A 151 -14.40 -31.19 20.99
CA MET A 151 -14.82 -30.43 19.80
C MET A 151 -13.91 -30.78 18.60
N ARG A 152 -14.34 -31.72 17.76
CA ARG A 152 -13.62 -32.13 16.56
C ARG A 152 -14.14 -31.36 15.35
N LEU A 153 -13.38 -30.35 14.94
CA LEU A 153 -13.65 -29.57 13.73
C LEU A 153 -12.81 -30.07 12.55
N PRO A 154 -13.26 -29.89 11.30
CA PRO A 154 -12.47 -30.24 10.12
C PRO A 154 -11.11 -29.54 10.12
N GLN A 155 -10.06 -30.26 9.75
CA GLN A 155 -8.68 -29.75 9.80
C GLN A 155 -8.50 -28.45 8.98
N TYR A 156 -9.23 -28.31 7.87
CA TYR A 156 -9.13 -27.14 7.00
C TYR A 156 -9.62 -25.83 7.66
N PHE A 157 -10.36 -25.90 8.77
CA PHE A 157 -10.77 -24.70 9.53
C PHE A 157 -9.56 -23.92 10.05
N GLY A 158 -8.42 -24.59 10.26
CA GLY A 158 -7.16 -23.91 10.57
C GLY A 158 -6.69 -23.00 9.44
N HIS A 159 -6.87 -23.41 8.18
CA HIS A 159 -6.57 -22.56 7.02
C HIS A 159 -7.53 -21.38 6.92
N LEU A 160 -8.83 -21.62 7.13
CA LEU A 160 -9.82 -20.54 7.17
C LEU A 160 -9.52 -19.54 8.30
N THR A 161 -9.13 -20.01 9.47
CA THR A 161 -8.78 -19.12 10.59
C THR A 161 -7.51 -18.31 10.30
N ASN A 162 -6.50 -18.93 9.69
CA ASN A 162 -5.32 -18.21 9.24
C ASN A 162 -5.67 -17.10 8.24
N ASP A 163 -6.59 -17.40 7.34
CA ASP A 163 -7.10 -16.46 6.38
C ASP A 163 -7.93 -15.37 7.07
N VAL A 164 -9.16 -15.68 7.51
CA VAL A 164 -10.13 -14.68 7.99
C VAL A 164 -9.72 -13.92 9.25
N VAL A 165 -8.81 -14.47 10.06
CA VAL A 165 -8.34 -13.84 11.30
C VAL A 165 -6.89 -13.40 11.16
N TYR A 166 -5.94 -14.32 11.18
CA TYR A 166 -4.53 -13.97 11.39
C TYR A 166 -3.94 -13.11 10.26
N SER A 167 -4.25 -13.39 8.99
CA SER A 167 -3.69 -12.64 7.84
C SER A 167 -4.17 -11.19 7.73
N ARG A 168 -5.16 -10.80 8.55
CA ARG A 168 -5.82 -9.50 8.55
C ARG A 168 -5.56 -8.68 9.82
N MET A 169 -4.69 -9.16 10.71
CA MET A 169 -4.37 -8.46 11.95
C MET A 169 -3.30 -7.38 11.78
N ALA A 170 -2.22 -7.68 11.07
CA ALA A 170 -1.12 -6.76 10.76
C ALA A 170 -0.33 -7.26 9.53
N PRO A 171 0.48 -6.41 8.88
CA PRO A 171 1.38 -6.83 7.81
C PRO A 171 2.29 -7.98 8.24
N PHE A 172 2.36 -9.04 7.42
CA PHE A 172 3.25 -10.20 7.60
C PHE A 172 3.14 -10.95 8.94
N ILE A 173 2.10 -10.69 9.73
CA ILE A 173 1.96 -11.27 11.08
C ILE A 173 1.79 -12.79 11.03
N LEU A 174 1.11 -13.32 10.01
CA LEU A 174 0.90 -14.76 9.88
C LEU A 174 2.21 -15.49 9.57
N GLU A 175 3.05 -14.90 8.73
CA GLU A 175 4.40 -15.37 8.41
C GLU A 175 5.27 -15.38 9.67
N GLU A 176 5.27 -14.28 10.43
CA GLU A 176 6.01 -14.19 11.70
C GLU A 176 5.52 -15.22 12.72
N LEU A 177 4.20 -15.38 12.88
CA LEU A 177 3.60 -16.39 13.75
C LEU A 177 3.92 -17.82 13.31
N ARG A 178 4.08 -18.09 12.00
CA ARG A 178 4.50 -19.39 11.48
C ARG A 178 5.98 -19.64 11.74
N SER A 179 6.82 -18.61 11.64
CA SER A 179 8.24 -18.65 11.97
C SER A 179 8.45 -18.96 13.46
N LYS A 180 7.74 -18.25 14.34
CA LYS A 180 7.80 -18.48 15.80
C LYS A 180 7.17 -19.79 16.25
N ASN A 181 6.12 -20.24 15.57
CA ASN A 181 5.39 -21.46 15.90
C ASN A 181 5.38 -22.43 14.70
N PRO A 182 6.55 -23.01 14.35
CA PRO A 182 6.68 -23.90 13.22
C PRO A 182 5.90 -25.20 13.45
N ALA A 183 5.40 -25.79 12.36
CA ALA A 183 4.81 -27.12 12.41
C ALA A 183 5.93 -28.16 12.38
N VAL A 184 5.94 -29.05 13.36
CA VAL A 184 6.81 -30.23 13.40
C VAL A 184 5.91 -31.42 13.11
N GLU A 185 6.23 -32.22 12.10
CA GLU A 185 5.42 -33.37 11.68
C GLU A 185 3.93 -33.01 11.43
N GLY A 186 3.70 -31.85 10.80
CA GLY A 186 2.35 -31.38 10.49
C GLY A 186 1.56 -30.82 11.68
N ARG A 187 2.14 -30.76 12.88
CA ARG A 187 1.48 -30.26 14.10
C ARG A 187 2.29 -29.14 14.74
N ARG A 188 1.59 -28.11 15.22
CA ARG A 188 2.20 -27.04 16.03
C ARG A 188 2.10 -27.39 17.50
N LYS A 189 3.21 -27.23 18.24
CA LYS A 189 3.23 -27.45 19.69
C LYS A 189 2.32 -26.47 20.41
N GLN A 190 2.33 -25.20 19.98
CA GLN A 190 1.51 -24.14 20.55
C GLN A 190 0.47 -23.62 19.56
N LYS A 191 -0.42 -22.74 20.04
CA LYS A 191 -1.41 -22.04 19.21
C LYS A 191 -0.90 -20.64 18.89
N HIS A 192 -1.21 -20.10 17.72
CA HIS A 192 -0.72 -18.79 17.30
C HIS A 192 -1.08 -17.66 18.26
N PHE A 193 -2.29 -17.66 18.85
CA PHE A 193 -2.68 -16.62 19.80
C PHE A 193 -1.79 -16.58 21.07
N GLN A 194 -1.15 -17.70 21.44
CA GLN A 194 -0.24 -17.74 22.59
C GLN A 194 1.04 -16.92 22.32
N TRP A 195 1.38 -16.67 21.05
CA TRP A 195 2.54 -15.88 20.65
C TRP A 195 2.24 -14.39 20.47
N LEU A 196 1.01 -13.94 20.73
CA LEU A 196 0.66 -12.52 20.65
C LEU A 196 1.05 -11.80 21.94
N THR A 197 1.41 -10.51 21.86
CA THR A 197 1.67 -9.67 23.04
C THR A 197 0.37 -9.37 23.81
N ASP A 198 0.49 -9.14 25.12
CA ASP A 198 -0.66 -8.79 25.97
C ASP A 198 -1.21 -7.39 25.68
N ASN A 199 -0.34 -6.45 25.31
CA ASN A 199 -0.70 -5.03 25.20
C ASN A 199 -1.32 -4.66 23.86
N ILE A 200 -0.91 -5.30 22.77
CA ILE A 200 -1.34 -4.93 21.41
C ILE A 200 -1.88 -6.14 20.65
N GLY A 201 -1.11 -7.22 20.55
CA GLY A 201 -1.47 -8.37 19.72
C GLY A 201 -2.78 -9.04 20.14
N ASP A 202 -2.94 -9.35 21.43
CA ASP A 202 -4.12 -10.01 21.97
C ASP A 202 -5.38 -9.12 21.95
N PRO A 203 -5.33 -7.84 22.39
CA PRO A 203 -6.45 -6.91 22.24
C PRO A 203 -6.90 -6.75 20.79
N ARG A 204 -5.95 -6.60 19.85
CA ARG A 204 -6.25 -6.49 18.41
C ARG A 204 -6.85 -7.77 17.83
N LEU A 205 -6.37 -8.94 18.25
CA LEU A 205 -6.99 -10.22 17.88
C LEU A 205 -8.44 -10.26 18.32
N ARG A 206 -8.75 -9.88 19.56
CA ARG A 206 -10.13 -9.88 20.08
C ARG A 206 -11.02 -8.90 19.33
N GLU A 207 -10.54 -7.68 19.11
CA GLU A 207 -11.26 -6.66 18.34
C GLU A 207 -11.61 -7.18 16.93
N HIS A 208 -10.62 -7.74 16.23
CA HIS A 208 -10.81 -8.31 14.89
C HIS A 208 -11.75 -9.51 14.90
N LEU A 209 -11.60 -10.41 15.87
CA LEU A 209 -12.48 -11.59 16.02
C LEU A 209 -13.94 -11.19 16.14
N TRP A 210 -14.25 -10.19 16.97
CA TRP A 210 -15.64 -9.74 17.12
C TRP A 210 -16.20 -9.12 15.84
N LYS A 211 -15.41 -8.34 15.10
CA LYS A 211 -15.82 -7.83 13.78
C LYS A 211 -16.12 -8.97 12.80
N VAL A 212 -15.25 -9.98 12.75
CA VAL A 212 -15.43 -11.17 11.90
C VAL A 212 -16.69 -11.94 12.31
N ILE A 213 -16.93 -12.16 13.60
CA ILE A 213 -18.13 -12.85 14.09
C ILE A 213 -19.39 -12.08 13.71
N THR A 214 -19.42 -10.76 13.93
CA THR A 214 -20.55 -9.91 13.53
C THR A 214 -20.81 -10.01 12.02
N LEU A 215 -19.76 -9.96 11.20
CA LEU A 215 -19.93 -10.15 9.75
C LEU A 215 -20.47 -11.54 9.43
N MET A 216 -19.94 -12.61 10.06
CA MET A 216 -20.45 -13.95 9.82
C MET A 216 -21.95 -14.04 10.13
N GLN A 217 -22.42 -13.44 11.24
CA GLN A 217 -23.83 -13.44 11.65
C GLN A 217 -24.76 -12.72 10.66
N VAL A 218 -24.25 -11.74 9.91
CA VAL A 218 -25.04 -10.96 8.94
C VAL A 218 -25.34 -11.76 7.66
N TYR A 219 -24.50 -12.74 7.31
CA TYR A 219 -24.61 -13.46 6.04
C TYR A 219 -24.99 -14.94 6.24
N ASP A 220 -25.72 -15.48 5.27
CA ASP A 220 -26.11 -16.90 5.24
C ASP A 220 -25.16 -17.80 4.44
N HIS A 221 -24.39 -17.20 3.53
CA HIS A 221 -23.52 -17.91 2.61
C HIS A 221 -22.07 -17.44 2.72
N TRP A 222 -21.14 -18.39 2.62
CA TRP A 222 -19.70 -18.14 2.75
C TRP A 222 -19.19 -17.09 1.76
N ASP A 223 -19.63 -17.15 0.49
CA ASP A 223 -19.08 -16.30 -0.56
C ASP A 223 -19.45 -14.82 -0.34
N ALA A 224 -20.70 -14.53 0.02
CA ALA A 224 -21.16 -13.18 0.35
C ALA A 224 -20.47 -12.61 1.62
N PHE A 225 -20.28 -13.46 2.63
CA PHE A 225 -19.47 -13.12 3.80
C PHE A 225 -18.03 -12.77 3.39
N TYR A 226 -17.40 -13.62 2.57
CA TYR A 226 -15.99 -13.50 2.23
C TYR A 226 -15.72 -12.27 1.35
N GLU A 227 -16.57 -11.99 0.36
CA GLU A 227 -16.49 -10.78 -0.47
C GLU A 227 -16.57 -9.51 0.39
N THR A 228 -17.51 -9.48 1.35
CA THR A 228 -17.65 -8.36 2.27
C THR A 228 -16.46 -8.26 3.23
N LEU A 229 -15.93 -9.39 3.69
CA LEU A 229 -14.75 -9.45 4.53
C LEU A 229 -13.54 -8.85 3.80
N GLU A 230 -13.30 -9.21 2.54
CA GLU A 230 -12.19 -8.63 1.75
C GLU A 230 -12.35 -7.12 1.56
N ARG A 231 -13.58 -6.63 1.43
CA ARG A 231 -13.84 -5.19 1.27
C ARG A 231 -13.66 -4.39 2.57
N ILE A 232 -14.14 -4.91 3.71
CA ILE A 232 -14.15 -4.19 4.98
C ILE A 232 -12.86 -4.43 5.79
N LEU A 233 -12.34 -5.66 5.75
CA LEU A 233 -11.16 -6.12 6.47
C LEU A 233 -10.18 -6.80 5.50
N PRO A 234 -9.61 -6.04 4.54
CA PRO A 234 -8.69 -6.59 3.55
C PRO A 234 -7.41 -7.14 4.21
N LYS A 235 -6.78 -8.12 3.56
CA LYS A 235 -5.44 -8.57 3.93
C LYS A 235 -4.41 -7.46 3.71
N TYR A 236 -3.43 -7.38 4.59
CA TYR A 236 -2.31 -6.45 4.43
C TYR A 236 -1.37 -6.83 3.26
N SER A 237 -1.40 -8.07 2.78
CA SER A 237 -0.56 -8.52 1.66
C SER A 237 -0.83 -7.81 0.33
N ASN A 238 -1.95 -7.09 0.20
CA ASN A 238 -2.38 -6.46 -1.05
C ASN A 238 -1.99 -4.98 -1.16
N LEU A 239 -1.28 -4.43 -0.17
CA LEU A 239 -0.88 -3.03 -0.14
C LEU A 239 0.64 -2.91 -0.35
N PRO A 240 1.12 -1.91 -1.13
CA PRO A 240 2.55 -1.61 -1.20
C PRO A 240 3.12 -1.45 0.21
N LEU A 241 4.32 -1.99 0.48
CA LEU A 241 4.93 -1.94 1.81
C LEU A 241 4.97 -0.51 2.36
N LEU A 242 5.25 0.48 1.52
CA LEU A 242 5.20 1.89 1.90
C LEU A 242 3.79 2.36 2.33
N ALA A 243 2.74 1.94 1.60
CA ALA A 243 1.35 2.24 1.96
C ALA A 243 0.88 1.51 3.23
N LEU A 244 1.51 0.38 3.57
CA LEU A 244 1.30 -0.31 4.85
C LEU A 244 1.89 0.48 6.02
N LEU A 245 3.08 1.04 5.83
CA LEU A 245 3.76 1.86 6.83
C LEU A 245 3.05 3.22 7.04
N GLU A 246 2.52 3.84 6.00
CA GLU A 246 1.72 5.08 6.15
C GLU A 246 0.39 4.84 6.91
N ASN A 247 -0.20 3.65 6.77
CA ASN A 247 -1.38 3.25 7.52
C ASN A 247 -1.07 2.85 8.99
N GLU A 248 0.20 2.73 9.40
CA GLU A 248 0.59 2.46 10.79
C GLU A 248 -0.01 3.46 11.78
N ARG A 249 -0.16 4.73 11.38
CA ARG A 249 -0.79 5.78 12.21
C ARG A 249 -2.22 5.43 12.64
N ARG A 250 -2.90 4.52 11.92
CA ARG A 250 -4.24 4.01 12.29
C ARG A 250 -4.17 2.74 13.16
N LEU A 251 -3.06 1.99 13.09
CA LEU A 251 -2.87 0.72 13.81
C LEU A 251 -2.24 0.90 15.19
N ILE A 252 -1.47 1.95 15.39
CA ILE A 252 -0.84 2.29 16.66
C ILE A 252 -1.12 3.78 16.90
N PRO A 253 -2.12 4.14 17.71
CA PRO A 253 -2.30 5.55 18.07
C PRO A 253 -1.04 6.01 18.80
N SER A 254 -0.47 7.13 18.36
CA SER A 254 0.66 7.79 19.03
C SER A 254 0.28 8.05 20.49
N SER A 255 0.99 7.43 21.43
CA SER A 255 0.90 7.76 22.85
C SER A 255 1.77 8.97 23.22
N ASN A 256 2.21 9.79 22.26
CA ASN A 256 3.16 10.89 22.48
C ASN A 256 2.92 12.08 21.54
N GLU A 257 1.71 12.63 21.51
CA GLU A 257 1.58 14.06 21.18
C GLU A 257 1.58 14.86 22.49
N PRO A 258 2.53 15.78 22.70
CA PRO A 258 2.51 16.64 23.87
C PRO A 258 1.24 17.49 23.82
N VAL A 259 0.46 17.44 24.91
CA VAL A 259 -0.68 18.33 25.14
C VAL A 259 -0.15 19.77 25.03
N PRO A 260 -0.72 20.62 24.15
CA PRO A 260 -0.30 22.01 24.07
C PRO A 260 -0.58 22.70 25.41
N PRO A 261 0.33 23.53 25.93
CA PRO A 261 0.12 24.22 27.19
C PRO A 261 -1.12 25.11 27.07
N SER A 262 -1.99 24.98 28.07
CA SER A 262 -3.20 25.78 28.31
C SER A 262 -2.90 27.27 28.49
#